data_AF-A0A7W9B1D3-F1
#
_entry.id   AF-A0A7W9B1D3-F1
#
_cell.length_a   1.000
_cell.length_b   1.000
_cell.length_c   1.000
_cell.angle_alpha   90.00
_cell.angle_beta   90.00
_cell.angle_gamma   90.00
#
_symmetry.space_group_name_H-M   'P 1'
#
loop_
_entity.id
_entity.type
_entity.pdbx_description
1 polymer ?
#
loop_
_entity_poly.entity_id
_entity_poly.type
_entity_poly.pdbx_seq_one_letter_code
_entity_poly.pdbx_strand_id
1 'polypeptide(L)'
;MSKIETGGPAFPVSVPVDFQFAHEGMTLRDYFAAIALQGMLTNGFMPKEVTIEVMSSYAYEDQEQYKKDCAQNHYSALAYRMADAMLAARGGDRD
;
A
#
# COMPACT_ATOMS: atom_id res chain seq x y z
N MET A 1 -6.73 -17.38 5.28
CA MET A 1 -6.30 -16.00 5.04
C MET A 1 -5.72 -15.47 6.32
N SER A 2 -4.45 -15.05 6.33
CA SER A 2 -3.84 -14.41 7.51
C SER A 2 -4.53 -13.07 7.77
N LYS A 3 -4.71 -12.72 9.04
CA LYS A 3 -5.22 -11.41 9.45
C LYS A 3 -4.22 -10.34 8.99
N ILE A 4 -4.70 -9.33 8.27
CA ILE A 4 -3.86 -8.20 7.87
C ILE A 4 -3.78 -7.24 9.05
N GLU A 5 -2.56 -6.95 9.50
CA GLU A 5 -2.31 -5.95 10.53
C GLU A 5 -2.38 -4.55 9.89
N THR A 6 -3.41 -3.78 10.24
CA THR A 6 -3.65 -2.45 9.64
C THR A 6 -3.04 -1.30 10.45
N GLY A 7 -2.58 -1.59 11.68
CA GLY A 7 -1.93 -0.62 12.56
C GLY A 7 -2.87 0.36 13.29
N GLY A 8 -4.19 0.21 13.12
CA GLY A 8 -5.23 1.08 13.70
C GLY A 8 -5.54 2.32 12.82
N PRO A 9 -6.33 3.28 13.34
CA PRO A 9 -6.63 4.53 12.64
C PRO A 9 -5.35 5.33 12.31
N ALA A 10 -5.25 5.87 11.09
CA ALA A 10 -4.10 6.67 10.68
C ALA A 10 -3.94 7.98 11.48
N PHE A 11 -5.07 8.54 11.92
CA PHE A 11 -5.13 9.80 12.66
C PHE A 11 -5.91 9.63 13.97
N PRO A 12 -5.68 10.49 14.97
CA PRO A 12 -6.38 10.42 16.24
C PRO A 12 -7.90 10.50 16.09
N VAL A 13 -8.61 9.64 16.78
CA VAL A 13 -10.06 9.73 16.96
C VAL A 13 -10.33 10.61 18.18
N SER A 14 -10.91 11.78 17.97
CA SER A 14 -11.10 12.80 19.02
C SER A 14 -12.33 12.57 19.90
N VAL A 15 -13.18 11.61 19.54
CA VAL A 15 -14.43 11.29 20.23
C VAL A 15 -14.27 9.93 20.91
N PRO A 16 -14.72 9.74 22.17
CA PRO A 16 -14.72 8.41 22.77
C PRO A 16 -15.50 7.42 21.90
N VAL A 17 -15.06 6.16 21.87
CA VAL A 17 -15.62 5.11 20.99
C VAL A 17 -17.14 5.01 21.13
N ASP A 18 -17.66 5.16 22.35
CA ASP A 18 -19.10 5.10 22.66
C ASP A 18 -19.93 6.25 22.06
N PHE A 19 -19.27 7.34 21.65
CA PHE A 19 -19.88 8.54 21.06
C PHE A 19 -19.49 8.72 19.58
N GLN A 20 -18.74 7.77 19.03
CA GLN A 20 -18.28 7.78 17.64
C GLN A 20 -19.37 7.19 16.74
N PHE A 21 -20.29 8.04 16.27
CA PHE A 21 -21.32 7.64 15.30
C PHE A 21 -20.81 7.56 13.85
N ALA A 22 -19.57 7.98 13.61
CA ALA A 22 -18.92 7.95 12.31
C ALA A 22 -18.01 6.72 12.17
N HIS A 23 -18.00 6.10 10.99
CA HIS A 23 -17.06 5.02 10.69
C HIS A 23 -15.61 5.50 10.77
N GLU A 24 -14.69 4.61 11.13
CA GLU A 24 -13.26 4.87 11.07
C GLU A 24 -12.85 5.22 9.64
N GLY A 25 -11.92 6.18 9.51
CA GLY A 25 -11.37 6.59 8.23
C GLY A 25 -10.27 5.64 7.73
N MET A 26 -9.22 6.20 7.15
CA MET A 26 -8.07 5.42 6.69
C MET A 26 -7.33 4.74 7.86
N THR A 27 -6.85 3.52 7.62
CA THR A 27 -5.94 2.85 8.55
C THR A 27 -4.52 3.38 8.38
N LEU A 28 -3.67 3.17 9.38
CA LEU A 28 -2.26 3.58 9.31
C LEU A 28 -1.53 2.91 8.14
N ARG A 29 -1.89 1.66 7.83
CA ARG A 29 -1.41 0.95 6.63
C ARG A 29 -1.71 1.74 5.36
N ASP A 30 -2.95 2.22 5.21
CA ASP A 30 -3.38 2.97 4.03
C ASP A 30 -2.64 4.30 3.93
N TYR A 31 -2.39 4.96 5.07
CA TYR A 31 -1.61 6.20 5.12
C TYR A 31 -0.16 6.00 4.68
N PHE A 32 0.52 4.96 5.17
CA PHE A 32 1.87 4.63 4.73
C PHE A 32 1.93 4.25 3.25
N ALA A 33 0.93 3.51 2.76
CA ALA A 33 0.84 3.18 1.34
C ALA A 33 0.67 4.45 0.50
N ALA A 34 -0.18 5.40 0.92
CA ALA A 34 -0.36 6.67 0.23
C ALA A 34 0.94 7.50 0.16
N ILE A 35 1.70 7.58 1.25
CA ILE A 35 3.01 8.27 1.28
C ILE A 35 4.00 7.59 0.32
N ALA A 36 4.10 6.25 0.38
CA ALA A 36 4.99 5.48 -0.48
C ALA A 36 4.64 5.69 -1.95
N LEU A 37 3.34 5.62 -2.29
CA LEU A 37 2.82 5.89 -3.63
C LEU A 37 3.16 7.31 -4.09
N GLN A 38 2.95 8.32 -3.23
CA GLN A 38 3.26 9.71 -3.55
C GLN A 38 4.75 9.90 -3.85
N GLY A 39 5.64 9.29 -3.06
CA GLY A 39 7.09 9.35 -3.29
C GLY A 39 7.49 8.68 -4.61
N MET A 40 6.92 7.51 -4.90
CA MET A 40 7.16 6.78 -6.14
C MET A 40 6.72 7.57 -7.38
N LEU A 41 5.52 8.17 -7.33
CA LEU A 41 4.97 8.93 -8.45
C LEU A 41 5.70 10.26 -8.69
N THR A 42 6.20 10.90 -7.63
CA THR A 42 6.87 12.22 -7.72
C THR A 42 8.28 12.09 -8.31
N ASN A 43 8.99 11.00 -8.04
CA ASN A 43 10.38 10.84 -8.47
C ASN A 43 10.51 10.42 -9.96
N GLY A 44 9.41 10.06 -10.63
CA GLY A 44 9.44 9.52 -12.00
C GLY A 44 10.29 8.24 -12.17
N PHE A 45 10.81 7.71 -11.06
CA PHE A 45 11.73 6.60 -10.99
C PHE A 45 10.92 5.34 -10.70
N MET A 46 10.72 4.51 -11.73
CA MET A 46 10.27 3.14 -11.50
C MET A 46 11.44 2.35 -10.89
N PRO A 47 11.27 1.77 -9.68
CA PRO A 47 12.29 0.88 -9.14
C PRO A 47 12.52 -0.31 -10.08
N LYS A 48 13.78 -0.75 -10.20
CA LYS A 48 14.17 -1.78 -11.18
C LYS A 48 13.45 -3.11 -10.95
N GLU A 49 13.13 -3.41 -9.69
CA GLU A 49 12.35 -4.60 -9.32
C GLU A 49 10.94 -4.58 -9.92
N VAL A 50 10.30 -3.40 -9.93
CA VAL A 50 9.01 -3.19 -10.63
C VAL A 50 9.21 -3.27 -12.13
N THR A 51 10.30 -2.74 -12.68
CA THR A 51 10.55 -2.89 -14.12
C THR A 51 10.73 -4.34 -14.54
N ILE A 52 11.28 -5.23 -13.70
CA ILE A 52 11.44 -6.66 -14.05
C ILE A 52 10.10 -7.40 -13.99
N GLU A 53 9.24 -7.15 -13.00
CA GLU A 53 7.88 -7.73 -12.98
C GLU A 53 7.03 -7.18 -14.15
N VAL A 54 7.12 -5.88 -14.41
CA VAL A 54 6.44 -5.21 -15.53
C VAL A 54 7.01 -5.69 -16.88
N MET A 55 8.32 -5.92 -17.01
CA MET A 55 8.95 -6.46 -18.22
C MET A 55 8.72 -7.96 -18.41
N SER A 56 8.70 -8.74 -17.34
CA SER A 56 8.25 -10.14 -17.32
C SER A 56 6.82 -10.25 -17.84
N SER A 57 5.98 -9.26 -17.53
CA SER A 57 4.61 -9.22 -18.04
C SER A 57 4.51 -8.84 -19.53
N TYR A 58 5.49 -8.11 -20.07
CA TYR A 58 5.58 -7.84 -21.52
C TYR A 58 6.01 -9.08 -22.34
N ALA A 59 6.41 -10.18 -21.70
CA ALA A 59 6.86 -11.41 -22.35
C ALA A 59 5.75 -12.47 -22.57
N TYR A 60 4.48 -12.16 -22.26
CA TYR A 60 3.33 -13.06 -22.49
C TYR A 60 2.39 -12.53 -23.59
N GLU A 61 1.81 -13.46 -24.36
CA GLU A 61 1.20 -13.22 -25.68
C GLU A 61 -0.18 -12.53 -25.67
N ASP A 62 -0.91 -12.52 -24.55
CA ASP A 62 -2.29 -11.99 -24.50
C ASP A 62 -2.37 -10.61 -23.82
N GLN A 63 -2.40 -9.57 -24.65
CA GLN A 63 -2.18 -8.17 -24.27
C GLN A 63 -3.45 -7.39 -23.87
N GLU A 64 -4.66 -7.88 -24.16
CA GLU A 64 -5.85 -7.02 -24.19
C GLU A 64 -6.59 -6.93 -22.84
N GLN A 65 -6.66 -8.04 -22.10
CA GLN A 65 -7.24 -8.07 -20.76
C GLN A 65 -6.28 -7.53 -19.69
N TYR A 66 -4.97 -7.72 -19.87
CA TYR A 66 -3.95 -7.49 -18.84
C TYR A 66 -3.48 -6.03 -18.72
N LYS A 67 -3.44 -5.29 -19.85
CA LYS A 67 -3.06 -3.85 -19.88
C LYS A 67 -3.94 -2.95 -19.02
N LYS A 68 -5.16 -3.39 -18.72
CA LYS A 68 -6.13 -2.65 -17.89
C LYS A 68 -5.84 -2.76 -16.39
N ASP A 69 -5.18 -3.85 -15.97
CA ASP A 69 -4.92 -4.14 -14.56
C ASP A 69 -3.46 -3.86 -14.16
N CYS A 70 -2.49 -4.01 -15.08
CA CYS A 70 -1.09 -4.13 -14.68
C CYS A 70 -0.37 -2.81 -14.34
N ALA A 71 -0.62 -1.67 -15.00
CA ALA A 71 0.18 -0.46 -14.67
C ALA A 71 -0.20 0.15 -13.30
N GLN A 72 -1.48 0.12 -12.93
CA GLN A 72 -1.96 0.70 -11.66
C GLN A 72 -1.82 -0.25 -10.47
N ASN A 73 -1.89 -1.58 -10.70
CA ASN A 73 -1.82 -2.56 -9.61
C ASN A 73 -0.41 -2.77 -9.04
N HIS A 74 0.67 -2.48 -9.79
CA HIS A 74 2.03 -2.68 -9.27
C HIS A 74 2.45 -1.59 -8.27
N TYR A 75 2.11 -0.32 -8.53
CA TYR A 75 2.44 0.75 -7.60
C TYR A 75 1.66 0.64 -6.29
N SER A 76 0.37 0.31 -6.37
CA SER A 76 -0.44 0.07 -5.18
C SER A 76 0.08 -1.15 -4.41
N ALA A 77 0.36 -2.27 -5.07
CA ALA A 77 0.92 -3.45 -4.42
C ALA A 77 2.26 -3.17 -3.74
N LEU A 78 3.17 -2.46 -4.41
CA LEU A 78 4.46 -2.09 -3.83
C LEU A 78 4.29 -1.12 -2.65
N ALA A 79 3.40 -0.14 -2.77
CA ALA A 79 3.09 0.80 -1.70
C ALA A 79 2.56 0.08 -0.46
N TYR A 80 1.67 -0.91 -0.63
CA TYR A 80 1.18 -1.71 0.50
C TYR A 80 2.25 -2.63 1.08
N ARG A 81 3.17 -3.19 0.27
CA ARG A 81 4.33 -3.93 0.79
C ARG A 81 5.25 -3.04 1.64
N MET A 82 5.49 -1.81 1.19
CA MET A 82 6.25 -0.82 1.96
C MET A 82 5.53 -0.46 3.26
N ALA A 83 4.22 -0.27 3.22
CA ALA A 83 3.41 -0.02 4.41
C ALA A 83 3.47 -1.17 5.42
N ASP A 84 3.40 -2.42 4.94
CA ASP A 84 3.53 -3.62 5.78
C ASP A 84 4.91 -3.69 6.46
N ALA A 85 5.97 -3.34 5.72
CA ALA A 85 7.32 -3.25 6.28
C ALA A 85 7.45 -2.16 7.36
N MET A 86 6.83 -0.99 7.16
CA MET A 86 6.80 0.10 8.15
C MET A 86 6.03 -0.30 9.41
N LEU A 87 4.91 -0.99 9.26
CA LEU A 87 4.13 -1.52 10.39
C LEU A 87 4.91 -2.58 11.18
N ALA A 88 5.61 -3.48 10.47
CA ALA A 88 6.48 -4.48 11.10
C ALA A 88 7.62 -3.81 11.88
N ALA A 89 8.30 -2.82 11.29
CA ALA A 89 9.34 -2.06 11.98
C ALA A 89 8.81 -1.37 13.25
N ARG A 90 7.64 -0.72 13.17
CA ARG A 90 6.98 -0.11 14.32
C ARG A 90 6.58 -1.13 15.41
N GLY A 91 6.20 -2.34 14.99
CA GLY A 91 5.88 -3.44 15.90
C GLY A 91 7.11 -4.00 16.62
N GLY A 92 8.28 -4.00 15.96
CA GLY A 92 9.55 -4.45 16.52
C GLY A 92 10.16 -3.50 17.57
N ASP A 93 9.71 -2.25 17.66
CA ASP A 93 10.08 -1.29 18.71
C ASP A 93 9.24 -1.43 20.01
N ARG A 94 8.39 -2.47 20.11
CA ARG A 94 7.55 -2.74 21.29
C ARG A 94 8.12 -3.83 22.22
N ASP A 95 9.37 -4.22 22.03
CA ASP A 95 10.12 -5.15 22.87
C ASP A 95 11.00 -4.43 23.90
#